data_AF-A0A1J3JNS0-F1
#
_entry.id   AF-A0A1J3JNS0-F1
#
_cell.length_a   1.000
_cell.length_b   1.000
_cell.length_c   1.000
_cell.angle_alpha   90.00
_cell.angle_beta   90.00
_cell.angle_gamma   90.00
#
_symmetry.space_group_name_H-M   'P 1'
#
loop_
_entity.id
_entity.type
_entity.pdbx_description
1 polymer ?
#
loop_
_entity_poly.entity_id
_entity_poly.type
_entity_poly.pdbx_seq_one_letter_code
_entity_poly.pdbx_strand_id
1 'polypeptide(L)'
;LSSRRDELILLSTGSSLAVTKEEMEMMNHVVVRYCFVGVEIVFSSRCCGGQTRFSSVLQVLSENGLALLNSISTIVEDRLIYTIQAEVNDTALIDLAELEERLIRMK
;
A
#
# COMPACT_ATOMS: atom_id res chain seq x y z
N LEU A 1 35.27 36.13 5.36
CA LEU A 1 35.09 34.68 5.58
C LEU A 1 33.60 34.39 5.68
N SER A 2 32.91 34.34 4.55
CA SER A 2 31.50 33.96 4.47
C SER A 2 31.22 33.55 3.04
N SER A 3 31.14 32.24 2.78
CA SER A 3 30.36 31.64 1.68
C SER A 3 30.83 30.20 1.48
N ARG A 4 30.25 29.25 2.22
CA ARG A 4 30.24 27.80 1.89
C ARG A 4 29.07 27.09 2.59
N ARG A 5 27.82 27.56 2.41
CA ARG A 5 26.65 26.86 2.97
C ARG A 5 25.52 26.49 2.00
N ASP A 6 25.58 26.85 0.72
CA ASP A 6 24.42 26.65 -0.16
C ASP A 6 24.73 25.83 -1.42
N GLU A 7 25.19 24.59 -1.25
CA GLU A 7 25.23 23.61 -2.35
C GLU A 7 24.67 22.26 -1.89
N LEU A 8 23.36 22.19 -1.66
CA LEU A 8 22.61 20.95 -1.87
C LEU A 8 21.67 21.19 -3.05
N ILE A 9 22.25 20.93 -4.22
CA ILE A 9 21.60 20.95 -5.52
C ILE A 9 20.42 19.98 -5.50
N LEU A 10 19.27 20.49 -5.96
CA LEU A 10 18.02 19.80 -6.23
C LEU A 10 18.25 18.55 -7.10
N LEU A 11 18.41 17.39 -6.48
CA LEU A 11 18.20 16.10 -7.14
C LEU A 11 16.69 15.81 -7.14
N SER A 12 15.95 16.55 -7.96
CA SER A 12 14.61 16.14 -8.40
C SER A 12 14.54 16.26 -9.91
N THR A 13 15.06 15.24 -10.58
CA THR A 13 14.72 14.95 -11.96
C THR A 13 14.67 13.44 -12.09
N GLY A 14 13.46 12.92 -11.99
CA GLY A 14 13.12 11.52 -12.13
C GLY A 14 11.61 11.36 -12.12
N SER A 15 10.96 11.88 -13.17
CA SER A 15 9.52 11.75 -13.47
C SER A 15 8.57 12.44 -12.49
N SER A 16 8.50 13.77 -12.55
CA SER A 16 7.33 14.52 -12.08
C SER A 16 6.16 14.26 -13.03
N LEU A 17 5.43 13.18 -12.81
CA LEU A 17 3.98 13.28 -12.96
C LEU A 17 3.57 14.21 -11.81
N ALA A 18 3.21 15.45 -12.14
CA ALA A 18 2.64 16.37 -11.19
C ALA A 18 1.27 15.83 -10.77
N VAL A 19 1.27 14.81 -9.93
CA VAL A 19 0.12 14.30 -9.22
C VAL A 19 -0.32 15.47 -8.34
N THR A 20 -1.43 16.07 -8.70
CA THR A 20 -2.06 17.14 -7.93
C THR A 20 -2.35 16.61 -6.52
N LYS A 21 -2.40 17.51 -5.53
CA LYS A 21 -2.74 17.13 -4.13
C LYS A 21 -4.06 16.35 -4.07
N GLU A 22 -4.96 16.60 -5.01
CA GLU A 22 -6.24 15.92 -5.21
C GLU A 22 -6.10 14.49 -5.77
N GLU A 23 -5.15 14.25 -6.68
CA GLU A 23 -4.83 12.89 -7.17
C GLU A 23 -4.08 12.06 -6.12
N MET A 24 -3.22 12.67 -5.31
CA MET A 24 -2.55 12.01 -4.17
C MET A 24 -3.56 11.63 -3.09
N GLU A 25 -4.54 12.50 -2.84
CA GLU A 25 -5.67 12.28 -1.94
C GLU A 25 -6.65 11.19 -2.44
N MET A 26 -6.72 10.97 -3.76
CA MET A 26 -7.54 9.93 -4.39
C MET A 26 -6.81 8.58 -4.48
N MET A 27 -5.51 8.56 -4.20
CA MET A 27 -4.67 7.38 -4.30
C MET A 27 -4.95 6.44 -3.13
N ASN A 28 -5.26 5.19 -3.43
CA ASN A 28 -5.36 4.16 -2.40
C ASN A 28 -3.96 3.89 -1.85
N HIS A 29 -3.76 4.15 -0.56
CA HIS A 29 -2.51 3.75 0.11
C HIS A 29 -2.57 2.25 0.38
N VAL A 30 -1.49 1.55 0.04
CA VAL A 30 -1.27 0.14 0.36
C VAL A 30 0.11 0.03 1.01
N VAL A 31 0.20 -0.72 2.09
CA VAL A 31 1.44 -1.02 2.78
C VAL A 31 1.45 -2.52 3.07
N VAL A 32 2.53 -3.20 2.70
CA VAL A 32 2.71 -4.63 2.97
C VAL A 32 3.93 -4.83 3.87
N ARG A 33 3.78 -5.59 4.95
CA ARG A 33 4.86 -5.85 5.91
C ARG A 33 4.82 -7.29 6.37
N TYR A 34 5.97 -7.86 6.74
CA TYR A 34 5.97 -9.14 7.44
C TYR A 34 5.39 -8.99 8.85
N CYS A 35 4.69 -10.03 9.30
CA CYS A 35 4.21 -10.20 10.66
C CYS A 35 4.64 -11.59 11.19
N PHE A 36 4.30 -11.92 12.44
CA PHE A 36 4.79 -13.15 13.09
C PHE A 36 4.45 -14.45 12.35
N VAL A 37 3.31 -14.49 11.65
CA VAL A 37 2.77 -15.70 10.98
C VAL A 37 2.82 -15.58 9.44
N GLY A 38 3.26 -14.44 8.91
CA GLY A 38 3.18 -14.19 7.47
C GLY A 38 3.27 -12.72 7.11
N VAL A 39 2.20 -12.20 6.50
CA VAL A 39 2.13 -10.81 6.03
C VAL A 39 0.94 -10.06 6.63
N GLU A 40 1.16 -8.77 6.88
CA GLU A 40 0.14 -7.79 7.22
C GLU A 40 0.03 -6.79 6.06
N ILE A 41 -1.19 -6.54 5.64
CA ILE A 41 -1.52 -5.65 4.53
C ILE A 41 -2.47 -4.60 5.07
N VAL A 42 -2.04 -3.35 4.98
CA VAL A 42 -2.85 -2.20 5.36
C VAL A 42 -3.18 -1.42 4.10
N PHE A 43 -4.46 -1.18 3.85
CA PHE A 43 -4.85 -0.29 2.77
C PHE A 43 -6.00 0.63 3.16
N SER A 44 -6.00 1.82 2.56
CA SER A 44 -7.01 2.85 2.82
C SER A 44 -7.66 3.31 1.52
N SER A 45 -8.95 3.60 1.59
CA SER A 45 -9.71 4.18 0.49
C SER A 45 -10.79 5.10 1.03
N ARG A 46 -11.21 6.08 0.23
CA ARG A 46 -12.29 7.01 0.60
C ARG A 46 -13.63 6.26 0.65
N CYS A 47 -14.46 6.57 1.63
CA CYS A 47 -15.80 5.99 1.78
C CYS A 47 -16.75 6.41 0.63
N CYS A 48 -16.48 7.57 0.02
CA CYS A 48 -17.35 8.22 -0.95
C CYS A 48 -16.73 8.14 -2.36
N GLY A 49 -17.09 7.16 -3.18
CA GLY A 49 -16.80 7.21 -4.63
C GLY A 49 -16.27 5.95 -5.31
N GLY A 50 -15.99 4.89 -4.56
CA GLY A 50 -15.62 3.61 -5.15
C GLY A 50 -15.47 2.58 -4.04
N GLN A 51 -16.17 1.46 -4.15
CA GLN A 51 -16.03 0.38 -3.17
C GLN A 51 -14.56 -0.01 -3.06
N THR A 52 -14.06 0.02 -1.83
CA THR A 52 -12.81 -0.59 -1.45
C THR A 52 -12.81 -2.03 -1.93
N ARG A 53 -11.89 -2.41 -2.80
CA ARG A 53 -11.88 -3.74 -3.44
C ARG A 53 -11.31 -4.80 -2.52
N PHE A 54 -11.88 -4.91 -1.32
CA PHE A 54 -11.56 -5.96 -0.37
C PHE A 54 -11.63 -7.34 -1.05
N SER A 55 -12.65 -7.58 -1.88
CA SER A 55 -12.76 -8.79 -2.70
C SER A 55 -11.57 -9.01 -3.64
N SER A 56 -11.12 -7.97 -4.34
CA SER A 56 -9.96 -8.09 -5.21
C SER A 56 -8.71 -8.36 -4.37
N VAL A 57 -8.52 -7.68 -3.24
CA VAL A 57 -7.38 -7.95 -2.34
C VAL A 57 -7.38 -9.42 -1.94
N LEU A 58 -8.52 -9.97 -1.52
CA LEU A 58 -8.65 -11.41 -1.21
C LEU A 58 -8.31 -12.30 -2.41
N GLN A 59 -8.67 -11.90 -3.63
CA GLN A 59 -8.29 -12.62 -4.84
C GLN A 59 -6.77 -12.64 -5.03
N VAL A 60 -6.07 -11.50 -4.85
CA VAL A 60 -4.60 -11.48 -4.92
C VAL A 60 -3.99 -12.33 -3.83
N LEU A 61 -4.53 -12.34 -2.61
CA LEU A 61 -4.06 -13.26 -1.57
C LEU A 61 -4.17 -14.72 -2.01
N SER A 62 -5.34 -15.11 -2.50
CA SER A 62 -5.60 -16.47 -3.00
C SER A 62 -4.63 -16.86 -4.13
N GLU A 63 -4.40 -15.97 -5.09
CA GLU A 63 -3.48 -16.19 -6.21
C GLU A 63 -2.00 -16.32 -5.78
N ASN A 64 -1.62 -15.74 -4.65
CA ASN A 64 -0.28 -15.86 -4.07
C ASN A 64 -0.19 -16.98 -3.02
N GLY A 65 -1.24 -17.80 -2.85
CA GLY A 65 -1.26 -18.88 -1.85
C GLY A 65 -1.27 -18.38 -0.40
N LEU A 66 -1.69 -17.13 -0.18
CA LEU A 66 -1.80 -16.49 1.12
C LEU A 66 -3.15 -16.83 1.77
N ALA A 67 -3.11 -17.51 2.92
CA ALA A 67 -4.33 -17.86 3.64
C ALA A 67 -4.75 -16.70 4.56
N LEU A 68 -5.96 -16.17 4.36
CA LEU A 68 -6.50 -15.12 5.22
C LEU A 68 -6.69 -15.62 6.66
N LEU A 69 -6.06 -14.94 7.62
CA LEU A 69 -6.22 -15.22 9.05
C LEU A 69 -7.20 -14.25 9.70
N ASN A 70 -7.01 -12.95 9.44
CA ASN A 70 -7.79 -11.90 10.09
C ASN A 70 -7.98 -10.72 9.13
N SER A 71 -9.09 -10.02 9.32
CA SER A 71 -9.38 -8.77 8.63
C SER A 71 -10.13 -7.84 9.58
N ILE A 72 -9.58 -6.65 9.77
CA ILE A 72 -10.18 -5.58 10.56
C ILE A 72 -10.40 -4.40 9.63
N SER A 73 -11.57 -3.76 9.72
CA SER A 73 -11.83 -2.49 9.07
C SER A 73 -12.15 -1.42 10.08
N THR A 74 -11.70 -0.20 9.82
CA THR A 74 -11.98 0.98 10.64
C THR A 74 -12.20 2.18 9.75
N ILE A 75 -13.01 3.14 10.20
CA ILE A 75 -13.25 4.39 9.49
C ILE A 75 -12.58 5.51 10.26
N VAL A 76 -11.70 6.26 9.58
CA VAL A 76 -10.98 7.41 10.12
C VAL A 76 -11.09 8.54 9.11
N GLU A 77 -11.66 9.68 9.50
CA GLU A 77 -11.75 10.89 8.65
C GLU A 77 -12.28 10.59 7.23
N ASP A 78 -13.44 9.93 7.15
CA ASP A 78 -14.10 9.51 5.89
C ASP A 78 -13.27 8.57 4.98
N ARG A 79 -12.24 7.93 5.55
CA ARG A 79 -11.47 6.87 4.91
C ARG A 79 -11.71 5.55 5.60
N LEU A 80 -12.02 4.53 4.81
CA LEU A 80 -12.09 3.15 5.25
C LEU A 80 -10.69 2.54 5.15
N ILE A 81 -10.16 2.13 6.30
CA ILE A 81 -8.86 1.48 6.45
C ILE A 81 -9.10 0.01 6.73
N TYR A 82 -8.46 -0.86 5.95
CA TYR A 82 -8.42 -2.29 6.17
C TYR A 82 -7.05 -2.71 6.66
N THR A 83 -7.03 -3.58 7.65
CA THR A 83 -5.85 -4.30 8.12
C THR A 83 -6.13 -5.79 7.95
N ILE A 84 -5.40 -6.42 7.03
CA ILE A 84 -5.52 -7.84 6.73
C ILE A 84 -4.26 -8.55 7.20
N GLN A 85 -4.42 -9.70 7.83
CA GLN A 85 -3.33 -10.62 8.15
C GLN A 85 -3.53 -11.92 7.38
N ALA A 86 -2.47 -12.37 6.73
CA ALA A 86 -2.46 -13.63 6.00
C ALA A 86 -1.24 -14.46 6.38
N GLU A 87 -1.46 -15.76 6.53
CA GLU A 87 -0.43 -16.75 6.76
C GLU A 87 0.31 -17.05 5.46
N VAL A 88 1.62 -17.29 5.61
CA VAL A 88 2.50 -17.72 4.54
C VAL A 88 3.05 -19.10 4.88
N ASN A 89 2.82 -20.08 4.01
CA ASN A 89 3.38 -21.43 4.22
C ASN A 89 4.92 -21.45 4.20
N ASP A 90 5.54 -20.62 3.35
CA ASP A 90 6.99 -20.44 3.30
C ASP A 90 7.32 -18.95 3.07
N THR A 91 7.77 -18.27 4.13
CA THR A 91 8.06 -16.84 4.13
C THR A 91 9.21 -16.45 3.18
N ALA A 92 10.07 -17.41 2.81
CA ALA A 92 11.16 -17.18 1.86
C ALA A 92 10.69 -17.03 0.40
N LEU A 93 9.42 -17.36 0.11
CA LEU A 93 8.87 -17.34 -1.24
C LEU A 93 8.08 -16.08 -1.59
N ILE A 94 7.88 -15.15 -0.64
CA ILE A 94 7.08 -13.95 -0.88
C ILE A 94 7.95 -12.72 -1.04
N ASP A 95 7.90 -12.14 -2.23
CA ASP A 95 8.38 -10.79 -2.50
C ASP A 95 7.30 -9.77 -2.10
N LEU A 96 7.56 -9.02 -1.02
CA LEU A 96 6.64 -7.99 -0.54
C LEU A 96 6.48 -6.84 -1.54
N ALA A 97 7.52 -6.49 -2.27
CA ALA A 97 7.46 -5.39 -3.24
C ALA A 97 6.59 -5.79 -4.44
N GLU A 98 6.72 -7.03 -4.92
CA GLU A 98 5.82 -7.56 -5.96
C GLU A 98 4.36 -7.59 -5.47
N LEU A 99 4.14 -8.08 -4.24
CA LEU A 99 2.80 -8.13 -3.66
C LEU A 99 2.18 -6.73 -3.50
N GLU A 100 2.93 -5.76 -2.98
CA GLU A 100 2.49 -4.37 -2.84
C GLU A 100 2.17 -3.75 -4.20
N GLU A 101 3.02 -3.95 -5.21
CA GLU A 101 2.80 -3.42 -6.55
C GLU A 101 1.56 -4.03 -7.23
N ARG A 102 1.33 -5.34 -7.05
CA ARG A 102 0.11 -6.02 -7.51
C ARG A 102 -1.13 -5.45 -6.84
N LEU A 103 -1.06 -5.18 -5.54
CA LEU A 103 -2.17 -4.60 -4.77
C LEU A 103 -2.47 -3.14 -5.17
N ILE A 104 -1.45 -2.37 -5.53
CA ILE A 104 -1.62 -1.00 -6.05
C ILE A 104 -2.25 -0.99 -7.45
N ARG A 105 -1.91 -1.97 -8.29
CA ARG A 105 -2.40 -2.05 -9.69
C ARG A 105 -3.81 -2.64 -9.83
N MET A 106 -4.47 -3.01 -8.74
CA MET A 106 -5.79 -3.63 -8.77
C MET A 106 -6.84 -2.65 -9.28
N LYS A 107 -7.46 -2.98 -10.41
CA LYS A 107 -8.37 -2.09 -11.13
C LYS A 107 -9.75 -2.01 -10.57
#